data_AF-A0A6A3UZ26-F1
#
_entry.id   AF-A0A6A3UZ26-F1
#
_cell.length_a   1.000
_cell.length_b   1.000
_cell.length_c   1.000
_cell.angle_alpha   90.00
_cell.angle_beta   90.00
_cell.angle_gamma   90.00
#
_symmetry.space_group_name_H-M   'P 1'
#
loop_
_entity.id
_entity.type
_entity.pdbx_description
1 polymer ?
#
loop_
_entity_poly.entity_id
_entity_poly.type
_entity_poly.pdbx_seq_one_letter_code
_entity_poly.pdbx_strand_id
1 'polypeptide(L)'
;MPFKPSPTGVRVETWIAKVDLAVEGARISGRGEWTDEELYYIVGNKLQDDAAKFWVQMNKELTGTDRTWSHLKAAMVRRYGERPDLAAAEWRVMQRKMYPGETFADFASGLRDAAGQNRVREETLLGQFYRCLEDDEAAGEAAAYPRDP
;
A
#
# COMPACT_ATOMS: atom_id res chain seq x y z
N MET A 1 -10.76 -7.11 -17.78
CA MET A 1 -9.41 -7.42 -17.29
C MET A 1 -9.53 -8.47 -16.19
N PRO A 2 -8.99 -9.69 -16.36
CA PRO A 2 -9.03 -10.70 -15.31
C PRO A 2 -8.03 -10.40 -14.18
N PHE A 3 -8.31 -10.93 -12.98
CA PHE A 3 -7.37 -10.94 -11.86
C PHE A 3 -6.92 -12.37 -11.56
N LYS A 4 -5.60 -12.56 -11.55
CA LYS A 4 -4.94 -13.80 -11.15
C LYS A 4 -3.92 -13.45 -10.06
N PRO A 5 -4.07 -13.97 -8.82
CA PRO A 5 -3.07 -13.78 -7.78
C PRO A 5 -1.69 -14.28 -8.26
N SER A 6 -0.68 -13.42 -8.19
CA SER A 6 0.70 -13.76 -8.55
C SER A 6 1.69 -12.84 -7.82
N PRO A 7 2.82 -13.35 -7.29
CA PRO A 7 3.84 -12.53 -6.65
C PRO A 7 4.44 -11.44 -7.56
N THR A 8 4.51 -11.68 -8.86
CA THR A 8 5.03 -10.74 -9.87
C THR A 8 3.94 -10.09 -10.72
N GLY A 9 2.68 -10.40 -10.41
CA GLY A 9 1.52 -9.92 -11.15
C GLY A 9 1.07 -8.52 -10.72
N VAL A 10 -0.06 -8.09 -11.29
CA VAL A 10 -0.72 -6.86 -10.86
C VAL A 10 -1.23 -7.02 -9.43
N ARG A 11 -0.86 -6.11 -8.53
CA ARG A 11 -1.37 -6.07 -7.16
C ARG A 11 -2.89 -5.93 -7.13
N VAL A 12 -3.53 -6.50 -6.11
CA VAL A 12 -4.99 -6.52 -6.00
C VAL A 12 -5.58 -5.11 -5.90
N GLU A 13 -4.90 -4.20 -5.19
CA GLU A 13 -5.27 -2.80 -5.05
C GLU A 13 -5.24 -2.08 -6.40
N THR A 14 -4.18 -2.32 -7.20
CA THR A 14 -4.07 -1.76 -8.54
C THR A 14 -5.15 -2.30 -9.47
N TRP A 15 -5.48 -3.60 -9.35
CA TRP A 15 -6.56 -4.18 -10.15
C TRP A 15 -7.94 -3.64 -9.75
N ILE A 16 -8.22 -3.53 -8.45
CA ILE A 16 -9.45 -2.92 -7.91
C ILE A 16 -9.60 -1.48 -8.43
N ALA A 17 -8.54 -0.66 -8.33
CA ALA A 17 -8.57 0.71 -8.82
C ALA A 17 -8.85 0.79 -10.33
N LYS A 18 -8.29 -0.14 -11.13
CA LYS A 18 -8.61 -0.24 -12.56
C LYS A 18 -10.06 -0.60 -12.83
N VAL A 19 -10.66 -1.46 -12.00
CA VAL A 19 -12.09 -1.81 -12.09
C VAL A 19 -12.94 -0.59 -11.75
N ASP A 20 -12.68 0.09 -10.64
CA ASP A 20 -13.43 1.28 -10.22
C ASP A 20 -13.36 2.39 -11.30
N LEU A 21 -12.18 2.61 -11.91
CA LEU A 21 -12.02 3.52 -13.05
C LEU A 21 -12.80 3.08 -14.30
N ALA A 22 -12.86 1.78 -14.58
CA ALA A 22 -13.62 1.26 -15.72
C ALA A 22 -15.14 1.42 -15.53
N VAL A 23 -15.62 1.22 -14.30
CA VAL A 23 -17.02 1.45 -13.92
C VAL A 23 -17.36 2.93 -14.06
N GLU A 24 -16.51 3.81 -13.55
CA GLU A 24 -16.71 5.27 -13.66
C GLU A 24 -16.67 5.74 -15.11
N GLY A 25 -15.75 5.21 -15.92
CA GLY A 25 -15.69 5.51 -17.36
C GLY A 25 -16.94 5.05 -18.11
N ALA A 26 -17.51 3.89 -17.75
CA ALA A 26 -18.76 3.40 -18.33
C ALA A 26 -19.95 4.29 -17.95
N ARG A 27 -20.01 4.76 -16.71
CA ARG A 27 -21.02 5.72 -16.24
C ARG A 27 -20.95 7.04 -17.02
N ILE A 28 -19.77 7.66 -17.07
CA ILE A 28 -19.55 8.95 -17.77
C ILE A 28 -19.87 8.85 -19.26
N SER A 29 -19.58 7.70 -19.88
CA SER A 29 -19.84 7.47 -21.31
C SER A 29 -21.27 6.99 -21.62
N GLY A 30 -22.16 6.92 -20.62
CA GLY A 30 -23.55 6.48 -20.80
C GLY A 30 -23.70 5.01 -21.19
N ARG A 31 -22.68 4.19 -20.93
CA ARG A 31 -22.68 2.75 -21.27
C ARG A 31 -23.37 1.89 -20.22
N GLY A 32 -23.68 2.46 -19.06
CA GLY A 32 -24.42 1.80 -18.00
C GLY A 32 -23.98 2.28 -16.62
N GLU A 33 -24.91 2.12 -15.69
CA GLU A 33 -24.66 2.21 -14.26
C GLU A 33 -24.99 0.84 -13.67
N TRP A 34 -24.21 0.43 -12.66
CA TRP A 34 -24.44 -0.82 -11.95
C TRP A 34 -24.47 -0.54 -10.46
N THR A 35 -25.38 -1.21 -9.79
CA THR A 35 -25.42 -1.27 -8.33
C THR A 35 -24.23 -2.04 -7.79
N ASP A 36 -23.93 -1.85 -6.50
CA ASP A 36 -22.83 -2.56 -5.84
C ASP A 36 -23.04 -4.09 -5.85
N GLU A 37 -24.30 -4.54 -5.81
CA GLU A 37 -24.66 -5.97 -5.94
C GLU A 37 -24.43 -6.50 -7.37
N GLU A 38 -24.79 -5.75 -8.41
CA GLU A 38 -24.52 -6.18 -9.79
C GLU A 38 -23.02 -6.24 -10.07
N LEU A 39 -22.25 -5.26 -9.57
CA LEU A 39 -20.80 -5.24 -9.69
C LEU A 39 -20.16 -6.45 -9.00
N TYR A 40 -20.71 -6.92 -7.87
CA TYR A 40 -20.21 -8.14 -7.22
C TYR A 40 -20.17 -9.33 -8.17
N TYR A 41 -21.26 -9.56 -8.93
CA TYR A 41 -21.32 -10.68 -9.87
C TYR A 41 -20.53 -10.41 -11.16
N ILE A 42 -20.58 -9.19 -11.69
CA ILE A 42 -19.84 -8.81 -12.92
C ILE A 42 -18.33 -8.94 -12.71
N VAL A 43 -17.83 -8.42 -11.59
CA VAL A 43 -16.41 -8.39 -11.24
C VAL A 43 -15.94 -9.74 -10.71
N GLY A 44 -16.77 -10.46 -9.94
CA GLY A 44 -16.48 -11.82 -9.49
C GLY A 44 -16.13 -12.78 -10.63
N ASN A 45 -16.83 -12.65 -11.78
CA ASN A 45 -16.54 -13.39 -13.01
C ASN A 45 -15.20 -13.03 -13.69
N LYS A 46 -14.50 -11.99 -13.23
CA LYS A 46 -13.16 -11.64 -13.72
C LYS A 46 -12.05 -12.23 -12.85
N LEU A 47 -12.38 -12.87 -11.73
CA LEU A 47 -11.41 -13.55 -10.88
C LEU A 47 -11.00 -14.89 -11.51
N GLN A 48 -9.74 -15.26 -11.35
CA GLN A 48 -9.17 -16.51 -11.88
C GLN A 48 -8.43 -17.30 -10.80
N ASP A 49 -8.19 -18.58 -11.09
CA ASP A 49 -7.46 -19.52 -10.25
C ASP A 49 -7.92 -19.49 -8.80
N ASP A 50 -7.00 -19.25 -7.86
CA ASP A 50 -7.30 -19.27 -6.43
C ASP A 50 -8.22 -18.12 -6.01
N ALA A 51 -8.23 -16.98 -6.73
CA ALA A 51 -9.18 -15.90 -6.45
C ALA A 51 -10.61 -16.30 -6.84
N ALA A 52 -10.79 -17.05 -7.94
CA ALA A 52 -12.10 -17.56 -8.33
C ALA A 52 -12.63 -18.57 -7.30
N LYS A 53 -11.78 -19.52 -6.88
CA LYS A 53 -12.14 -20.50 -5.83
C LYS A 53 -12.53 -19.81 -4.53
N PHE A 54 -11.75 -18.80 -4.12
CA PHE A 54 -12.02 -18.01 -2.92
C PHE A 54 -13.38 -17.29 -3.00
N TRP A 55 -13.66 -16.62 -4.11
CA TRP A 55 -14.93 -15.93 -4.30
C TRP A 55 -16.12 -16.88 -4.27
N VAL A 56 -16.04 -18.04 -4.92
CA VAL A 56 -17.10 -19.05 -4.91
C VAL A 56 -17.36 -19.58 -3.49
N GLN A 57 -16.31 -19.81 -2.71
CA GLN A 57 -16.46 -20.26 -1.33
C GLN A 57 -17.11 -19.17 -0.46
N MET A 58 -16.60 -17.94 -0.52
CA MET A 58 -17.15 -16.81 0.20
C MET A 58 -18.62 -16.56 -0.16
N ASN A 59 -18.97 -16.65 -1.45
CA ASN A 59 -20.34 -16.45 -1.93
C ASN A 59 -21.36 -17.40 -1.30
N LYS A 60 -20.97 -18.63 -0.95
CA LYS A 60 -21.83 -19.60 -0.28
C LYS A 60 -22.16 -19.20 1.15
N GLU A 61 -21.27 -18.46 1.79
CA GLU A 61 -21.37 -18.04 3.19
C GLU A 61 -22.11 -16.70 3.33
N LEU A 62 -22.11 -15.87 2.28
CA LEU A 62 -22.76 -14.56 2.25
C LEU A 62 -24.26 -14.64 1.94
N THR A 63 -25.03 -13.83 2.67
CA THR A 63 -26.44 -13.55 2.34
C THR A 63 -26.53 -12.55 1.19
N GLY A 64 -27.69 -12.47 0.52
CA GLY A 64 -27.85 -11.61 -0.67
C GLY A 64 -27.47 -10.15 -0.42
N THR A 65 -27.79 -9.61 0.76
CA THR A 65 -27.47 -8.23 1.14
C THR A 65 -25.97 -7.97 1.34
N ASP A 66 -25.17 -9.01 1.60
CA ASP A 66 -23.72 -8.89 1.80
C ASP A 66 -22.91 -9.11 0.51
N ARG A 67 -23.58 -9.53 -0.58
CA ARG A 67 -22.95 -9.80 -1.89
C ARG A 67 -22.78 -8.50 -2.67
N THR A 68 -21.91 -7.65 -2.15
CA THR A 68 -21.66 -6.32 -2.69
C THR A 68 -20.21 -6.19 -3.17
N TRP A 69 -19.98 -5.36 -4.19
CA TRP A 69 -18.64 -5.09 -4.69
C TRP A 69 -17.74 -4.51 -3.60
N SER A 70 -18.29 -3.67 -2.73
CA SER A 70 -17.57 -3.16 -1.55
C SER A 70 -17.10 -4.29 -0.62
N HIS A 71 -17.95 -5.29 -0.35
CA HIS A 71 -17.56 -6.45 0.44
C HIS A 71 -16.45 -7.26 -0.26
N LEU A 72 -16.61 -7.52 -1.56
CA LEU A 72 -15.62 -8.26 -2.34
C LEU A 72 -14.26 -7.55 -2.36
N LYS A 73 -14.22 -6.21 -2.52
CA LYS A 73 -12.99 -5.41 -2.41
C LYS A 73 -12.27 -5.64 -1.09
N ALA A 74 -12.99 -5.51 0.03
CA ALA A 74 -12.43 -5.69 1.36
C ALA A 74 -11.87 -7.10 1.56
N ALA A 75 -12.63 -8.12 1.14
CA ALA A 75 -12.20 -9.52 1.22
C ALA A 75 -10.95 -9.81 0.38
N MET A 76 -10.88 -9.24 -0.83
CA MET A 76 -9.75 -9.38 -1.73
C MET A 76 -8.49 -8.70 -1.19
N VAL A 77 -8.58 -7.47 -0.69
CA VAL A 77 -7.45 -6.78 -0.04
C VAL A 77 -6.99 -7.55 1.21
N ARG A 78 -7.93 -8.05 2.03
CA ARG A 78 -7.56 -8.83 3.22
C ARG A 78 -6.77 -10.10 2.88
N ARG A 79 -7.08 -10.75 1.74
CA ARG A 79 -6.48 -12.04 1.36
C ARG A 79 -5.25 -11.91 0.48
N TYR A 80 -5.27 -11.00 -0.50
CA TYR A 80 -4.24 -10.84 -1.54
C TYR A 80 -3.56 -9.48 -1.51
N GLY A 81 -4.02 -8.57 -0.65
CA GLY A 81 -3.34 -7.30 -0.43
C GLY A 81 -1.95 -7.53 0.07
N GLU A 82 -1.09 -6.55 -0.19
CA GLU A 82 0.24 -6.54 0.38
C GLU A 82 0.06 -6.69 1.90
N ARG A 83 0.76 -7.66 2.50
CA ARG A 83 0.91 -7.73 3.95
C ARG A 83 2.19 -7.00 4.23
N PRO A 84 2.13 -5.68 4.47
CA PRO A 84 3.34 -4.94 4.59
C PRO A 84 3.94 -5.39 5.93
N ASP A 85 5.15 -5.96 5.87
CA ASP A 85 5.86 -6.44 7.05
C ASP A 85 6.29 -5.22 7.85
N LEU A 86 5.54 -4.96 8.93
CA LEU A 86 5.75 -3.79 9.77
C LEU A 86 7.17 -3.77 10.34
N ALA A 87 7.70 -4.92 10.75
CA ALA A 87 9.04 -5.01 11.30
C ALA A 87 10.10 -4.69 10.22
N ALA A 88 9.93 -5.22 9.01
CA ALA A 88 10.82 -4.89 7.89
C ALA A 88 10.71 -3.42 7.47
N ALA A 89 9.54 -2.79 7.61
CA ALA A 89 9.34 -1.38 7.33
C ALA A 89 9.95 -0.47 8.40
N GLU A 90 9.72 -0.77 9.67
CA GLU A 90 10.37 -0.10 10.78
C GLU A 90 11.88 -0.21 10.69
N TRP A 91 12.39 -1.39 10.34
CA TRP A 91 13.82 -1.59 10.10
C TRP A 91 14.35 -0.71 8.97
N ARG A 92 13.66 -0.66 7.81
CA ARG A 92 14.03 0.24 6.69
C ARG A 92 14.04 1.71 7.11
N VAL A 93 13.04 2.15 7.87
CA VAL A 93 12.99 3.51 8.43
C VAL A 93 14.19 3.75 9.33
N MET A 94 14.47 2.86 10.29
CA MET A 94 15.58 3.00 11.23
C MET A 94 16.97 2.97 10.57
N GLN A 95 17.10 2.34 9.40
CA GLN A 95 18.36 2.28 8.64
C GLN A 95 18.59 3.49 7.72
N ARG A 96 17.56 4.28 7.42
CA ARG A 96 17.67 5.39 6.46
C ARG A 96 18.41 6.56 7.10
N LYS A 97 19.65 6.78 6.67
CA LYS A 97 20.48 7.93 7.06
C LYS A 97 20.27 9.09 6.11
N MET A 98 20.38 10.32 6.58
CA MET A 98 20.39 11.50 5.71
C MET A 98 21.68 11.50 4.87
N TYR A 99 21.57 11.76 3.56
CA TYR A 99 22.74 11.87 2.69
C TYR A 99 23.31 13.30 2.70
N PRO A 100 24.63 13.48 2.52
CA PRO A 100 25.21 14.81 2.40
C PRO A 100 24.53 15.64 1.30
N GLY A 101 24.05 16.83 1.64
CA GLY A 101 23.34 17.72 0.73
C GLY A 101 21.87 17.37 0.47
N GLU A 102 21.33 16.31 1.08
CA GLU A 102 19.88 16.06 1.13
C GLU A 102 19.21 17.16 1.96
N THR A 103 18.01 17.61 1.57
CA THR A 103 17.25 18.55 2.41
C THR A 103 16.46 17.79 3.48
N PHE A 104 16.09 18.46 4.57
CA PHE A 104 15.22 17.84 5.57
C PHE A 104 13.86 17.38 5.02
N ALA A 105 13.31 18.10 4.05
CA ALA A 105 12.05 17.74 3.40
C ALA A 105 12.20 16.46 2.54
N ASP A 106 13.31 16.35 1.81
CA ASP A 106 13.63 15.16 1.01
C ASP A 106 13.90 13.96 1.92
N PHE A 107 14.61 14.16 3.04
CA PHE A 107 14.85 13.12 4.02
C PHE A 107 13.54 12.63 4.67
N ALA A 108 12.67 13.55 5.09
CA ALA A 108 11.35 13.20 5.64
C ALA A 108 10.49 12.43 4.62
N SER A 109 10.56 12.80 3.34
CA SER A 109 9.91 12.07 2.25
C SER A 109 10.52 10.67 2.10
N GLY A 110 11.85 10.55 2.15
CA GLY A 110 12.57 9.28 2.11
C GLY A 110 12.22 8.34 3.28
N LEU A 111 11.95 8.87 4.47
CA LEU A 111 11.45 8.07 5.61
C LEU A 111 10.03 7.54 5.35
N ARG A 112 9.15 8.35 4.74
CA ARG A 112 7.81 7.90 4.33
C ARG A 112 7.88 6.84 3.24
N ASP A 113 8.78 6.99 2.27
CA ASP A 113 9.02 5.99 1.23
C ASP A 113 9.58 4.68 1.81
N ALA A 114 10.47 4.76 2.80
CA ALA A 114 10.99 3.60 3.50
C ALA A 114 9.91 2.83 4.28
N ALA A 115 8.92 3.53 4.87
CA ALA A 115 7.75 2.88 5.46
C ALA A 115 6.84 2.23 4.40
N GLY A 116 6.77 2.81 3.20
CA GLY A 116 5.90 2.35 2.12
C GLY A 116 4.43 2.40 2.54
N GLN A 117 3.67 1.34 2.30
CA GLN A 117 2.26 1.25 2.70
C GLN A 117 2.06 0.87 4.18
N ASN A 118 3.13 0.65 4.95
CA ASN A 118 3.03 0.32 6.37
C ASN A 118 2.60 1.53 7.18
N ARG A 119 1.73 1.29 8.15
CA ARG A 119 1.45 2.26 9.24
C ARG A 119 2.54 2.19 10.30
N VAL A 120 3.77 2.56 9.92
CA VAL A 120 4.87 2.77 10.88
C VAL A 120 4.44 3.89 11.84
N ARG A 121 4.69 3.69 13.14
CA ARG A 121 4.33 4.68 14.17
C ARG A 121 5.05 5.99 13.87
N GLU A 122 4.36 7.11 14.07
CA GLU A 122 4.93 8.44 13.89
C GLU A 122 6.16 8.67 14.79
N GLU A 123 6.13 8.11 16.00
CA GLU A 123 7.25 8.06 16.95
C GLU A 123 8.52 7.46 16.31
N THR A 124 8.39 6.42 15.48
CA THR A 124 9.52 5.79 14.79
C THR A 124 10.09 6.69 13.71
N LEU A 125 9.23 7.38 12.95
CA LEU A 125 9.63 8.31 11.90
C LEU A 125 10.32 9.55 12.50
N LEU A 126 9.71 10.16 13.51
CA LEU A 126 10.26 11.32 14.22
C LEU A 126 11.54 10.94 14.97
N GLY A 127 11.57 9.78 15.63
CA GLY A 127 12.75 9.30 16.34
C GLY A 127 13.95 9.10 15.41
N GLN A 128 13.74 8.58 14.21
CA GLN A 128 14.81 8.51 13.21
C GLN A 128 15.21 9.89 12.69
N PHE A 129 14.23 10.76 12.46
CA PHE A 129 14.47 12.12 11.99
C PHE A 129 15.38 12.89 12.96
N TYR A 130 15.05 12.89 14.26
CA TYR A 130 15.86 13.55 15.29
C TYR A 130 17.25 12.93 15.43
N ARG A 131 17.36 11.59 15.40
CA ARG A 131 18.66 10.92 15.46
C ARG A 131 19.61 11.38 14.36
N CYS A 132 19.12 11.53 13.13
CA CYS A 132 19.96 12.02 12.04
C CYS A 132 20.32 13.51 12.16
N LEU A 133 19.52 14.33 12.84
CA LEU A 133 19.90 15.72 13.14
C LEU A 133 21.03 15.77 14.16
N GLU A 134 20.95 14.96 15.22
CA GLU A 134 22.02 14.85 16.23
C GLU A 134 23.32 14.36 15.60
N ASP A 135 23.23 13.36 14.69
CA ASP A 135 24.39 12.84 13.95
C ASP A 135 25.02 13.91 13.01
N ASP A 136 24.20 14.74 12.35
CA ASP A 136 24.67 15.82 11.46
C ASP A 136 25.33 16.97 12.23
N GLU A 137 24.73 17.37 13.35
CA GLU A 137 25.30 18.38 14.27
C GLU A 137 26.66 17.92 14.82
N ALA A 138 26.73 16.67 15.30
CA ALA A 138 27.97 16.08 15.80
C ALA A 138 29.05 15.96 14.70
N ALA A 139 28.65 15.62 13.46
CA ALA A 139 29.57 15.58 12.33
C ALA A 139 30.10 16.96 11.95
N GLY A 140 29.24 17.99 11.99
CA GLY A 140 29.62 19.38 11.79
C GLY A 140 30.61 19.89 12.85
N GLU A 141 30.37 19.57 14.13
CA GLU A 141 31.26 19.94 15.23
C GLU A 141 32.62 19.24 15.14
N ALA A 142 32.64 17.95 14.83
CA ALA A 142 33.88 17.19 14.62
C ALA A 142 34.71 17.71 13.43
N ALA A 143 34.06 18.19 12.37
CA ALA A 143 34.73 18.80 11.22
C ALA A 143 35.28 20.21 11.56
N ALA A 144 34.61 20.95 12.44
CA ALA A 144 35.03 22.29 12.85
C ALA A 144 36.18 22.27 13.89
N TYR A 145 36.25 21.23 14.72
CA TYR A 145 37.32 21.04 15.71
C TYR A 145 37.96 19.65 15.61
N PRO A 146 38.78 19.40 14.59
CA PRO A 146 39.54 18.16 14.51
C PRO A 146 40.51 18.09 15.68
N ARG A 147 40.43 17.02 16.49
CA ARG A 147 41.47 16.78 17.52
C ARG A 147 42.75 16.37 16.80
N ASP A 148 43.77 17.21 16.89
CA ASP A 148 45.13 16.86 16.49
C ASP A 148 45.66 15.67 17.34
N PRO A 149 46.48 14.78 16.75
CA PRO A 149 46.93 13.53 17.34
C PRO A 149 47.87 13.68 18.55
#